data_AF-A0A3D2JEK7-F1
#
_entry.id   AF-A0A3D2JEK7-F1
#
_cell.length_a   1.000
_cell.length_b   1.000
_cell.length_c   1.000
_cell.angle_alpha   90.00
_cell.angle_beta   90.00
_cell.angle_gamma   90.00
#
_symmetry.space_group_name_H-M   'P 1'
#
loop_
_entity.id
_entity.type
_entity.pdbx_description
1 polymer ?
#
loop_
_entity_poly.entity_id
_entity_poly.type
_entity_poly.pdbx_seq_one_letter_code
_entity_poly.pdbx_strand_id
1 'polypeptide(L)' 'VVLRATHTEQNADELMAWVNSQLATYKHVREMEFTDAIPRNPSGKILRRILKEREQQQASS' A
#
# COMPACT_ATOMS: atom_id res chain seq x y z
N VAL A 1 -0.48 3.53 -6.34
CA VAL A 1 0.25 3.35 -7.62
C VAL A 1 -0.31 2.12 -8.31
N VAL A 2 -0.53 2.17 -9.61
CA VAL A 2 -0.87 0.97 -10.41
C VAL A 2 0.28 0.78 -11.39
N LEU A 3 0.96 -0.37 -11.29
CA LEU A 3 2.10 -0.69 -12.15
C LEU A 3 1.63 -1.60 -13.28
N ARG A 4 2.30 -1.50 -14.43
CA ARG A 4 2.00 -2.34 -15.59
C ARG A 4 2.46 -3.77 -15.31
N ALA A 5 1.77 -4.73 -15.90
CA ALA A 5 2.07 -6.16 -15.75
C ALA A 5 3.51 -6.54 -16.19
N THR A 6 4.16 -5.71 -17.01
CA THR A 6 5.53 -5.91 -17.49
C THR A 6 6.61 -5.41 -16.51
N HIS A 7 6.24 -4.87 -15.36
CA HIS A 7 7.20 -4.32 -14.39
C HIS A 7 7.63 -5.41 -13.40
N THR A 8 8.91 -5.78 -13.43
CA THR A 8 9.43 -7.01 -12.81
C THR A 8 10.19 -6.78 -11.51
N GLU A 9 10.65 -5.55 -11.24
CA GLU A 9 11.40 -5.20 -10.04
C GLU A 9 10.70 -4.07 -9.29
N GLN A 10 10.45 -4.30 -8.01
CA GLN A 10 9.59 -3.46 -7.17
C GLN A 10 10.36 -3.19 -5.88
N ASN A 11 11.19 -2.15 -5.85
CA ASN A 11 11.78 -1.71 -4.59
C ASN A 11 10.76 -0.79 -3.87
N ALA A 12 10.35 -1.17 -2.66
CA ALA A 12 9.44 -0.38 -1.83
C ALA A 12 9.96 1.05 -1.63
N ASP A 13 11.28 1.20 -1.43
CA ASP A 13 11.91 2.48 -1.15
C ASP A 13 11.91 3.39 -2.37
N GLU A 14 12.18 2.84 -3.55
CA GLU A 14 12.14 3.59 -4.81
C GLU A 14 10.72 4.06 -5.10
N LEU A 15 9.72 3.20 -4.87
CA LEU A 15 8.33 3.55 -5.09
C LEU A 15 7.86 4.61 -4.09
N MET A 16 8.25 4.49 -2.82
CA MET A 16 7.97 5.51 -1.80
C MET A 16 8.64 6.84 -2.15
N ALA A 17 9.91 6.84 -2.55
CA ALA A 17 10.63 8.04 -2.96
C ALA A 17 9.95 8.72 -4.16
N TRP A 18 9.55 7.94 -5.16
CA TRP A 18 8.84 8.43 -6.34
C TRP A 18 7.48 9.05 -5.98
N VAL A 19 6.68 8.39 -5.13
CA VAL A 19 5.40 8.93 -4.66
C VAL A 19 5.60 10.19 -3.84
N ASN A 20 6.53 10.18 -2.88
CA ASN A 20 6.80 11.29 -1.99
C ASN A 20 7.34 12.51 -2.73
N SER A 21 8.09 12.34 -3.83
CA SER A 21 8.55 13.44 -4.69
C SER A 21 7.40 14.26 -5.32
N GLN A 22 6.20 13.68 -5.42
CA GLN A 22 5.01 14.32 -5.98
C GLN A 22 4.06 14.86 -4.90
N LEU A 23 4.36 14.62 -3.63
CA LEU A 23 3.52 15.00 -2.50
C LEU A 23 4.18 16.10 -1.68
N ALA A 24 3.36 16.92 -1.03
CA ALA A 24 3.88 17.81 0.01
C ALA A 24 4.39 16.98 1.19
N THR A 25 5.39 17.49 1.91
CA THR A 25 6.09 16.76 3.01
C THR A 25 5.15 16.14 4.04
N TYR A 26 4.06 16.83 4.40
CA TYR A 26 3.09 16.35 5.39
C TYR A 26 2.23 15.17 4.90
N LYS A 27 2.22 14.88 3.59
CA LYS A 27 1.52 13.74 2.98
C LYS A 27 2.45 12.59 2.63
N HIS A 28 3.72 12.64 3.02
CA HIS A 28 4.64 11.57 2.71
C HIS A 28 4.15 10.23 3.27
N VAL A 29 4.20 9.21 2.41
CA VAL A 29 4.01 7.81 2.78
C VAL A 29 5.19 7.40 3.64
N ARG A 30 4.90 6.82 4.81
CA ARG A 30 5.90 6.42 5.82
C ARG A 30 6.23 4.94 5.77
N GLU A 31 5.24 4.14 5.38
CA GLU A 31 5.32 2.68 5.37
C GLU A 31 4.60 2.16 4.12
N MET A 32 5.13 1.09 3.56
CA MET A 32 4.60 0.43 2.37
C MET A 32 4.70 -1.08 2.56
N GLU A 33 3.59 -1.76 2.34
CA GLU A 33 3.50 -3.22 2.34
C GLU A 33 2.94 -3.69 1.00
N PHE A 34 3.54 -4.74 0.45
CA PHE A 34 3.00 -5.41 -0.72
C PHE A 34 2.08 -6.55 -0.28
N THR A 35 0.91 -6.64 -0.91
CA THR A 35 -0.04 -7.72 -0.68
C THR A 35 -0.56 -8.23 -2.02
N ASP A 36 -0.78 -9.54 -2.11
CA ASP A 36 -1.29 -10.17 -3.34
C ASP A 36 -2.70 -9.71 -3.70
N ALA A 37 -3.50 -9.37 -2.68
CA ALA A 37 -4.89 -9.00 -2.88
C ALA A 37 -5.40 -7.97 -1.86
N ILE A 38 -6.03 -6.92 -2.38
CA ILE A 38 -6.77 -5.95 -1.58
C ILE A 38 -8.12 -6.57 -1.18
N PRO A 39 -8.47 -6.66 0.11
CA PRO A 39 -9.73 -7.24 0.55
C PRO A 39 -10.90 -6.39 0.06
N ARG A 40 -11.83 -7.03 -0.65
CA ARG A 40 -13.01 -6.40 -1.25
C ARG A 40 -14.27 -7.20 -0.95
N ASN A 41 -15.42 -6.52 -0.90
CA ASN A 41 -16.71 -7.19 -0.85
C ASN A 41 -17.12 -7.72 -2.24
N PRO A 42 -18.21 -8.52 -2.36
CA PRO A 42 -18.68 -9.03 -3.64
C PRO A 42 -19.03 -7.94 -4.67
N SER A 43 -19.36 -6.72 -4.23
CA SER A 43 -19.59 -5.55 -5.10
C SER A 43 -18.31 -4.78 -5.44
N GLY A 44 -17.13 -5.26 -5.05
CA GLY A 44 -15.83 -4.66 -5.36
C GLY A 44 -15.36 -3.53 -4.44
N LYS A 45 -16.14 -3.15 -3.41
CA LYS A 45 -15.76 -2.12 -2.43
C LYS A 45 -14.63 -2.63 -1.53
N ILE A 46 -13.61 -1.81 -1.33
CA ILE A 46 -12.47 -2.12 -0.45
C ILE A 46 -12.93 -2.17 1.01
N LEU A 47 -12.59 -3.25 1.69
CA LEU A 47 -12.89 -3.48 3.10
C LEU A 47 -11.78 -2.89 3.98
N ARG A 48 -11.77 -1.56 4.12
CA ARG A 48 -10.74 -0.84 4.91
C ARG A 48 -10.63 -1.29 6.37
N ARG A 49 -11.73 -1.78 6.97
CA ARG A 49 -11.74 -2.30 8.35
C ARG A 49 -10.75 -3.47 8.51
N ILE A 50 -10.79 -4.42 7.58
CA ILE A 50 -9.91 -5.60 7.61
C ILE A 50 -8.45 -5.18 7.48
N LEU A 51 -8.15 -4.19 6.64
CA LEU A 51 -6.80 -3.66 6.49
C LEU A 51 -6.27 -3.04 7.79
N LYS A 52 -7.11 -2.29 8.51
CA LYS A 52 -6.74 -1.73 9.83
C LYS A 52 -6.54 -2.82 10.89
N GLU A 53 -7.39 -3.85 10.91
CA GLU A 53 -7.26 -4.97 11.84
C GLU A 53 -5.95 -5.74 11.62
N ARG A 54 -5.55 -5.95 10.36
CA ARG A 54 -4.27 -6.58 10.01
C ARG A 54 -3.06 -5.77 10.52
N GLU A 55 -3.07 -4.46 10.32
CA GLU A 55 -2.00 -3.58 10.78
C GLU A 55 -1.91 -3.55 12.32
N GLN A 56 -3.05 -3.50 13.02
CA GLN A 56 -3.07 -3.59 14.49
C GLN A 56 -2.53 -4.93 15.01
N GLN A 57 -2.84 -6.04 14.33
CA GLN A 57 -2.30 -7.37 14.67
C GLN A 57 -0.79 -7.46 14.43
N GLN A 58 -0.28 -6.85 13.35
CA GLN A 58 1.16 -6.78 13.09
C GLN A 58 1.88 -5.94 14.13
N ALA A 59 1.33 -4.78 14.53
CA ALA A 59 1.94 -3.90 15.53
C ALA A 59 1.98 -4.47 16.95
N SER A 60 1.22 -5.55 17.22
CA SER A 60 1.16 -6.20 18.54
C SER A 60 1.97 -7.50 18.64
N SER A 61 2.63 -7.94 17.55
CA SER A 61 3.68 -8.97 17.55
C SER A 61 5.06 -8.33 17.56
#